data_AF-A0A838UVL7-F1
#
_entry.id   AF-A0A838UVL7-F1
#
_cell.length_a   1.000
_cell.length_b   1.000
_cell.length_c   1.000
_cell.angle_alpha   90.00
_cell.angle_beta   90.00
_cell.angle_gamma   90.00
#
_symmetry.space_group_name_H-M   'P 1'
#
loop_
_entity.id
_entity.type
_entity.pdbx_description
1 polymer ?
#
loop_
_entity_poly.entity_id
_entity_poly.type
_entity_poly.pdbx_seq_one_letter_code
_entity_poly.pdbx_strand_id
1 'polypeptide(L)'
;MKHFRWLRRSNITTRLVTGFALICVFVMAIGWIGIFSANTSNDNLGSAAVQMRSVKYLADTHLNILLVERSLLSGAFQLDPALQARDLQAADVGLQNLDVAFQQFLQNDPGHTDEENRDIAIFQQTEQTWRASIAQIMPIIRLQSVTANAQAHAFFNGAWKMQSQTLLQTIG
;
A
#
# COMPACT_ATOMS: atom_id res chain seq x y z
N MET A 1 44.01 -69.36 29.93
CA MET A 1 43.73 -67.90 30.05
C MET A 1 43.42 -67.30 28.66
N LYS A 2 42.18 -67.42 28.13
CA LYS A 2 41.79 -66.81 26.83
C LYS A 2 40.29 -66.47 26.72
N HIS A 3 39.65 -65.91 27.76
CA HIS A 3 38.21 -65.56 27.70
C HIS A 3 37.83 -64.11 28.06
N PHE A 4 38.77 -63.16 28.08
CA PHE A 4 38.47 -61.74 28.38
C PHE A 4 38.51 -60.77 27.18
N ARG A 5 38.64 -61.27 25.94
CA ARG A 5 38.80 -60.39 24.75
C ARG A 5 37.50 -60.06 24.00
N TRP A 6 36.37 -60.70 24.29
CA TRP A 6 35.13 -60.50 23.52
C TRP A 6 34.21 -59.42 24.09
N LEU A 7 34.07 -59.31 25.41
CA LEU A 7 33.23 -58.30 26.08
C LEU A 7 33.73 -56.85 25.89
N ARG A 8 35.01 -56.65 25.57
CA ARG A 8 35.60 -55.32 25.36
C ARG A 8 35.29 -54.72 23.97
N ARG A 9 34.94 -55.54 22.97
CA ARG A 9 34.57 -55.04 21.62
C ARG A 9 33.12 -54.58 21.54
N SER A 10 32.19 -55.26 22.20
CA SER A 10 30.77 -54.87 22.29
C SER A 10 30.59 -53.44 22.80
N ASN A 11 31.27 -53.07 23.89
CA ASN A 11 31.18 -51.73 24.49
C ASN A 11 31.75 -50.60 23.61
N ILE A 12 32.64 -50.89 22.66
CA ILE A 12 33.21 -49.89 21.75
C ILE A 12 32.22 -49.62 20.60
N THR A 13 31.61 -50.67 20.05
CA THR A 13 30.59 -50.54 18.99
C THR A 13 29.35 -49.81 19.49
N THR A 14 28.87 -50.12 20.70
CA THR A 14 27.70 -49.42 21.29
C THR A 14 27.97 -47.94 21.54
N ARG A 15 29.20 -47.58 21.97
CA ARG A 15 29.63 -46.18 22.15
C ARG A 15 29.75 -45.41 20.84
N LEU A 16 30.21 -46.05 19.77
CA LEU A 16 30.29 -45.43 18.45
C LEU A 16 28.91 -45.19 17.85
N VAL A 17 27.99 -46.15 18.00
CA VAL A 17 26.60 -46.02 17.51
C VAL A 17 25.82 -44.97 18.32
N THR A 18 25.97 -44.92 19.65
CA THR A 18 25.34 -43.86 20.47
C THR A 18 25.93 -42.47 20.21
N GLY A 19 27.25 -42.37 19.99
CA GLY A 19 27.89 -41.12 19.59
C GLY A 19 27.42 -40.62 18.22
N PHE A 20 27.26 -41.52 17.24
CA PHE A 20 26.73 -41.18 15.92
C PHE A 20 25.25 -40.78 15.98
N ALA A 21 24.42 -41.50 16.73
CA ALA A 21 23.01 -41.15 16.94
C ALA A 21 22.85 -39.76 17.59
N LEU A 22 23.69 -39.43 18.57
CA LEU A 22 23.70 -38.09 19.17
C LEU A 22 24.05 -37.01 18.15
N ILE A 23 25.09 -37.22 17.33
CA ILE A 23 25.47 -36.26 16.28
C ILE A 23 24.33 -36.11 15.26
N CYS A 24 23.67 -37.20 14.86
CA CYS A 24 22.51 -37.13 13.96
C CYS A 24 21.34 -36.34 14.56
N VAL A 25 21.05 -36.50 15.86
CA VAL A 25 20.02 -35.73 16.57
C VAL A 25 20.41 -34.25 16.67
N PHE A 26 21.68 -33.94 16.92
CA PHE A 26 22.18 -32.56 16.91
C PHE A 26 22.07 -31.91 15.53
N VAL A 27 22.41 -32.61 14.45
CA VAL A 27 22.28 -32.09 13.08
C VAL A 27 20.81 -31.92 12.69
N MET A 28 19.92 -32.83 13.09
CA MET A 28 18.47 -32.66 12.91
C MET A 28 17.93 -31.46 13.68
N ALA A 29 18.35 -31.26 14.93
CA ALA A 29 17.93 -30.12 15.74
C ALA A 29 18.41 -28.79 15.15
N ILE A 30 19.66 -28.72 14.69
CA ILE A 30 20.22 -27.54 14.01
C ILE A 30 19.50 -27.30 12.67
N GLY A 31 19.21 -28.36 11.90
CA GLY A 31 18.44 -28.28 10.67
C GLY A 31 17.01 -27.78 10.90
N TRP A 32 16.35 -28.22 11.97
CA TRP A 32 15.01 -27.77 12.35
C TRP A 32 14.99 -26.29 12.76
N ILE A 33 15.99 -25.83 13.53
CA ILE A 33 16.16 -24.42 13.90
C ILE A 33 16.40 -23.57 12.65
N GLY A 34 17.23 -24.05 11.70
CA GLY A 34 17.49 -23.36 10.43
C GLY A 34 16.24 -23.23 9.56
N ILE A 35 15.42 -24.30 9.45
CA ILE A 35 14.14 -24.28 8.73
C ILE A 35 13.16 -23.32 9.41
N PHE A 36 13.06 -23.34 10.75
CA PHE A 36 12.19 -22.43 11.48
C PHE A 36 12.61 -20.98 11.26
N SER A 37 13.91 -20.65 11.37
CA SER A 37 14.41 -19.29 11.12
C SER A 37 14.23 -18.86 9.66
N ALA A 38 14.41 -19.77 8.70
CA ALA A 38 14.21 -19.48 7.28
C ALA A 38 12.74 -19.22 6.96
N ASN A 39 11.82 -19.99 7.58
CA ASN A 39 10.38 -19.76 7.45
C ASN A 39 9.99 -18.41 8.09
N THR A 40 10.46 -18.11 9.30
CA THR A 40 10.18 -16.81 9.93
C THR A 40 10.77 -15.64 9.14
N SER A 41 11.97 -15.78 8.57
CA SER A 41 12.55 -14.77 7.67
C SER A 41 11.78 -14.64 6.36
N ASN A 42 11.30 -15.73 5.78
CA ASN A 42 10.49 -15.72 4.57
C ASN A 42 9.10 -15.10 4.82
N ASP A 43 8.49 -15.39 5.96
CA ASP A 43 7.21 -14.79 6.39
C ASP A 43 7.38 -13.28 6.65
N ASN A 44 8.50 -12.87 7.28
CA ASN A 44 8.84 -11.47 7.48
C ASN A 44 9.17 -10.73 6.18
N LEU A 45 9.78 -11.39 5.20
CA LEU A 45 10.01 -10.83 3.86
C LEU A 45 8.70 -10.75 3.06
N GLY A 46 7.81 -11.73 3.21
CA GLY A 46 6.48 -11.73 2.63
C GLY A 46 5.62 -10.59 3.17
N SER A 47 5.57 -10.42 4.49
CA SER A 47 4.85 -9.32 5.14
C SER A 47 5.47 -7.95 4.81
N ALA A 48 6.80 -7.83 4.79
CA ALA A 48 7.47 -6.60 4.37
C ALA A 48 7.17 -6.24 2.90
N ALA A 49 7.12 -7.23 1.99
CA ALA A 49 6.78 -7.01 0.58
C ALA A 49 5.30 -6.64 0.38
N VAL A 50 4.39 -7.12 1.23
CA VAL A 50 2.98 -6.69 1.25
C VAL A 50 2.89 -5.25 1.77
N GLN A 51 3.57 -4.92 2.87
CA GLN A 51 3.59 -3.58 3.44
C GLN A 51 4.19 -2.54 2.49
N MET A 52 5.32 -2.84 1.82
CA MET A 52 5.93 -1.94 0.84
C MET A 52 5.00 -1.65 -0.35
N ARG A 53 4.24 -2.66 -0.81
CA ARG A 53 3.22 -2.48 -1.86
C ARG A 53 2.05 -1.64 -1.36
N SER A 54 1.61 -1.86 -0.14
CA SER A 54 0.53 -1.10 0.51
C SER A 54 0.87 0.40 0.59
N VAL A 55 2.06 0.72 1.12
CA VAL A 55 2.56 2.11 1.20
C VAL A 55 2.68 2.74 -0.19
N LYS A 56 3.15 1.99 -1.19
CA LYS A 56 3.21 2.47 -2.56
C LYS A 56 1.82 2.84 -3.09
N TYR A 57 0.82 1.98 -2.92
CA TYR A 57 -0.53 2.24 -3.41
C TYR A 57 -1.19 3.44 -2.70
N LEU A 58 -0.93 3.64 -1.40
CA LEU A 58 -1.34 4.85 -0.69
C LEU A 58 -0.63 6.11 -1.24
N ALA A 59 0.68 6.04 -1.49
CA ALA A 59 1.43 7.14 -2.08
C ALA A 59 0.95 7.47 -3.50
N ASP A 60 0.64 6.46 -4.31
CA ASP A 60 0.06 6.62 -5.65
C ASP A 60 -1.35 7.23 -5.55
N THR A 61 -2.16 6.85 -4.55
CA THR A 61 -3.47 7.45 -4.27
C THR A 61 -3.32 8.94 -3.93
N HIS A 62 -2.41 9.28 -3.01
CA HIS A 62 -2.08 10.65 -2.63
C HIS A 62 -1.64 11.48 -3.85
N LEU A 63 -0.72 10.95 -4.66
CA LEU A 63 -0.21 11.63 -5.84
C LEU A 63 -1.34 11.93 -6.84
N ASN A 64 -2.24 10.99 -7.08
CA ASN A 64 -3.34 11.19 -8.01
C ASN A 64 -4.33 12.27 -7.51
N ILE A 65 -4.59 12.38 -6.21
CA ILE A 65 -5.37 13.49 -5.64
C ILE A 65 -4.74 14.84 -6.03
N LEU A 66 -3.43 15.00 -5.79
CA LEU A 66 -2.71 16.23 -6.12
C LEU A 66 -2.71 16.53 -7.64
N LEU A 67 -2.60 15.51 -8.48
CA LEU A 67 -2.66 15.66 -9.94
C LEU A 67 -4.04 16.10 -10.42
N VAL A 68 -5.11 15.58 -9.82
CA VAL A 68 -6.48 16.01 -10.11
C VAL A 68 -6.67 17.46 -9.70
N GLU A 69 -6.25 17.84 -8.49
CA GLU A 69 -6.34 19.23 -8.01
C GLU A 69 -5.62 20.20 -8.94
N ARG A 70 -4.36 19.88 -9.27
CA ARG A 70 -3.55 20.68 -10.19
C ARG A 70 -4.24 20.82 -11.55
N SER A 71 -4.76 19.73 -12.10
CA SER A 71 -5.40 19.70 -13.42
C SER A 71 -6.69 20.52 -13.44
N LEU A 72 -7.51 20.41 -12.40
CA LEU A 72 -8.74 21.20 -12.26
C LEU A 72 -8.45 22.69 -12.08
N LEU A 73 -7.47 23.04 -11.25
CA LEU A 73 -7.01 24.42 -11.10
C LEU A 73 -6.51 24.95 -12.46
N SER A 74 -5.59 24.23 -13.11
CA SER A 74 -5.05 24.62 -14.42
C SER A 74 -6.15 24.85 -15.45
N GLY A 75 -7.11 23.93 -15.56
CA GLY A 75 -8.25 24.07 -16.47
C GLY A 75 -9.15 25.26 -16.14
N ALA A 76 -9.33 25.60 -14.87
CA ALA A 76 -10.13 26.76 -14.46
C ALA A 76 -9.46 28.12 -14.75
N PHE A 77 -8.13 28.18 -14.73
CA PHE A 77 -7.38 29.38 -15.08
C PHE A 77 -7.09 29.49 -16.59
N GLN A 78 -7.39 28.44 -17.35
CA GLN A 78 -7.06 28.36 -18.77
C GLN A 78 -8.10 29.08 -19.63
N LEU A 79 -7.63 29.92 -20.56
CA LEU A 79 -8.46 30.64 -21.54
C LEU A 79 -8.43 29.99 -22.92
N ASP A 80 -7.42 29.18 -23.21
CA ASP A 80 -7.34 28.39 -24.43
C ASP A 80 -8.24 27.13 -24.30
N PRO A 81 -9.28 26.96 -25.15
CA PRO A 81 -10.17 25.82 -25.10
C PRO A 81 -9.49 24.46 -25.24
N ALA A 82 -8.43 24.36 -26.06
CA ALA A 82 -7.73 23.11 -26.29
C ALA A 82 -6.89 22.70 -25.07
N LEU A 83 -6.20 23.68 -24.46
CA LEU A 83 -5.45 23.44 -23.23
C LEU A 83 -6.38 23.15 -22.05
N GLN A 84 -7.53 23.82 -21.98
CA GLN A 84 -8.51 23.55 -20.93
C GLN A 84 -9.06 22.14 -21.06
N ALA A 85 -9.46 21.73 -22.27
CA ALA A 85 -9.96 20.38 -22.51
C ALA A 85 -8.92 19.31 -22.13
N ARG A 86 -7.65 19.54 -22.46
CA ARG A 86 -6.54 18.66 -22.06
C ARG A 86 -6.41 18.57 -20.54
N ASP A 87 -6.46 19.70 -19.83
CA ASP A 87 -6.31 19.72 -18.38
C ASP A 87 -7.52 19.06 -17.69
N LEU A 88 -8.74 19.26 -18.19
CA LEU A 88 -9.93 18.54 -17.71
C LEU A 88 -9.83 17.03 -17.98
N GLN A 89 -9.35 16.62 -19.15
CA GLN A 89 -9.10 15.21 -19.44
C GLN A 89 -8.03 14.62 -18.51
N ALA A 90 -6.99 15.38 -18.16
CA ALA A 90 -5.98 14.96 -17.21
C ALA A 90 -6.56 14.78 -15.79
N ALA A 91 -7.51 15.62 -15.39
CA ALA A 91 -8.26 15.44 -14.14
C ALA A 91 -9.10 14.16 -14.16
N ASP A 92 -9.81 13.88 -15.26
CA ASP A 92 -10.60 12.64 -15.41
C ASP A 92 -9.71 11.39 -15.33
N VAL A 93 -8.54 11.40 -15.99
CA VAL A 93 -7.55 10.31 -15.92
C VAL A 93 -6.98 10.17 -14.50
N GLY A 94 -6.70 11.29 -13.82
CA GLY A 94 -6.23 11.28 -12.43
C GLY A 94 -7.24 10.64 -11.48
N LEU A 95 -8.53 10.91 -11.65
CA LEU A 95 -9.60 10.29 -10.85
C LEU A 95 -9.67 8.77 -11.07
N GLN A 96 -9.52 8.31 -12.32
CA GLN A 96 -9.47 6.87 -12.63
C GLN A 96 -8.24 6.20 -12.00
N ASN A 97 -7.07 6.84 -12.07
CA ASN A 97 -5.84 6.31 -11.50
C ASN A 97 -5.90 6.29 -9.96
N LEU A 98 -6.54 7.27 -9.34
CA LEU A 98 -6.85 7.26 -7.91
C LEU A 98 -7.67 6.01 -7.55
N ASP A 99 -8.77 5.76 -8.27
CA ASP A 99 -9.64 4.59 -8.04
C ASP A 99 -8.84 3.29 -8.14
N VAL A 100 -8.01 3.16 -9.18
CA VAL A 100 -7.16 1.99 -9.39
C VAL A 100 -6.15 1.81 -8.26
N ALA A 101 -5.42 2.87 -7.88
CA ALA A 101 -4.42 2.80 -6.82
C ALA A 101 -5.05 2.45 -5.47
N PHE A 102 -6.18 3.05 -5.14
CA PHE A 102 -6.86 2.78 -3.88
C PHE A 102 -7.47 1.37 -3.83
N GLN A 103 -8.04 0.89 -4.94
CA GLN A 103 -8.48 -0.51 -5.02
C GLN A 103 -7.33 -1.51 -4.89
N GLN A 104 -6.15 -1.19 -5.45
CA GLN A 104 -4.95 -2.02 -5.28
C GLN A 104 -4.48 -2.05 -3.82
N PHE A 105 -4.58 -0.93 -3.10
CA PHE A 105 -4.32 -0.90 -1.65
C PHE A 105 -5.26 -1.86 -0.90
N LEU A 106 -6.57 -1.75 -1.10
CA LEU A 106 -7.57 -2.59 -0.43
C LEU A 106 -7.42 -4.09 -0.74
N GLN A 107 -6.99 -4.43 -1.97
CA GLN A 107 -6.80 -5.82 -2.39
C GLN A 107 -5.47 -6.42 -1.93
N ASN A 108 -4.46 -5.59 -1.67
CA ASN A 108 -3.12 -6.04 -1.33
C ASN A 108 -3.02 -6.55 0.12
N ASP A 109 -3.89 -6.09 1.01
CA ASP A 109 -4.01 -6.63 2.37
C ASP A 109 -5.48 -6.73 2.84
N PRO A 110 -6.15 -7.88 2.63
CA PRO A 110 -7.53 -8.06 3.08
C PRO A 110 -7.67 -8.18 4.60
N GLY A 111 -6.57 -8.20 5.36
CA GLY A 111 -6.53 -8.38 6.81
C GLY A 111 -6.34 -7.09 7.61
N HIS A 112 -6.80 -5.93 7.07
CA HIS A 112 -6.71 -4.63 7.74
C HIS A 112 -7.18 -4.69 9.20
N THR A 113 -6.44 -4.02 10.08
CA THR A 113 -6.79 -3.82 11.49
C THR A 113 -8.08 -2.99 11.62
N ASP A 114 -8.72 -3.03 12.80
CA ASP A 114 -9.91 -2.21 13.07
C ASP A 114 -9.64 -0.70 12.94
N GLU A 115 -8.42 -0.26 13.29
CA GLU A 115 -7.97 1.12 13.12
C GLU A 115 -7.83 1.48 11.64
N GLU A 116 -7.16 0.64 10.84
CA GLU A 116 -7.04 0.85 9.40
C GLU A 116 -8.41 0.84 8.71
N ASN A 117 -9.32 -0.07 9.10
CA ASN A 117 -10.68 -0.11 8.55
C ASN A 117 -11.48 1.16 8.86
N ARG A 118 -11.30 1.73 10.06
CA ARG A 118 -11.90 3.03 10.42
C ARG A 118 -11.33 4.14 9.55
N ASP A 119 -10.02 4.19 9.38
CA ASP A 119 -9.36 5.26 8.63
C ASP A 119 -9.67 5.16 7.12
N ILE A 120 -9.77 3.94 6.58
CA ILE A 120 -10.28 3.64 5.23
C ILE A 120 -11.70 4.21 5.05
N ALA A 121 -12.60 3.98 6.01
CA ALA A 121 -13.96 4.48 5.94
C ALA A 121 -14.01 6.03 5.98
N ILE A 122 -13.18 6.65 6.82
CA ILE A 122 -13.05 8.12 6.89
C ILE A 122 -12.52 8.68 5.56
N PHE A 123 -11.49 8.04 4.99
CA PHE A 123 -10.95 8.41 3.69
C PHE A 123 -12.03 8.32 2.61
N GLN A 124 -12.71 7.18 2.47
CA GLN A 124 -13.76 6.97 1.46
C GLN A 124 -14.89 8.01 1.58
N GLN A 125 -15.32 8.33 2.80
CA GLN A 125 -16.35 9.35 3.02
C GLN A 125 -15.88 10.76 2.61
N THR A 126 -14.63 11.09 2.96
CA THR A 126 -14.03 12.39 2.61
C THR A 126 -13.83 12.49 1.10
N GLU A 127 -13.37 11.41 0.47
CA GLU A 127 -13.17 11.29 -0.97
C GLU A 127 -14.49 11.47 -1.74
N GLN A 128 -15.57 10.83 -1.29
CA GLN A 128 -16.89 11.00 -1.89
C GLN A 128 -17.37 12.45 -1.83
N THR A 129 -17.16 13.11 -0.69
CA THR A 129 -17.50 14.54 -0.53
C THR A 129 -16.67 15.41 -1.47
N TRP A 130 -15.38 15.14 -1.58
CA TRP A 130 -14.47 15.85 -2.49
C TRP A 130 -14.83 15.60 -3.97
N ARG A 131 -15.20 14.38 -4.35
CA ARG A 131 -15.68 14.07 -5.72
C ARG A 131 -17.01 14.74 -6.04
N ALA A 132 -17.93 14.83 -5.09
CA ALA A 132 -19.17 15.58 -5.27
C ALA A 132 -18.89 17.06 -5.55
N SER A 133 -17.93 17.65 -4.84
CA SER A 133 -17.41 18.99 -5.11
C SER A 133 -16.84 19.13 -6.54
N ILE A 134 -16.07 18.15 -7.03
CA ILE A 134 -15.56 18.14 -8.42
C ILE A 134 -16.72 18.09 -9.43
N ALA A 135 -17.70 17.22 -9.20
CA ALA A 135 -18.86 17.07 -10.08
C ALA A 135 -19.68 18.36 -10.21
N GLN A 136 -19.69 19.21 -9.16
CA GLN A 136 -20.34 20.52 -9.18
C GLN A 136 -19.54 21.56 -9.98
N ILE A 137 -18.20 21.57 -9.87
CA ILE A 137 -17.37 22.62 -10.48
C ILE A 137 -16.98 22.33 -11.93
N MET A 138 -16.84 21.06 -12.31
CA MET A 138 -16.37 20.68 -13.64
C MET A 138 -17.26 21.20 -14.79
N PRO A 139 -18.61 21.20 -14.68
CA PRO A 139 -19.47 21.83 -15.68
C PRO A 139 -19.25 23.35 -15.80
N ILE A 140 -18.95 24.03 -14.69
CA ILE A 140 -18.69 25.47 -14.67
C ILE A 140 -17.39 25.77 -15.41
N ILE A 141 -16.32 25.03 -15.14
CA ILE A 141 -15.02 25.21 -15.83
C ILE A 141 -15.19 25.06 -17.35
N ARG A 142 -16.01 24.09 -17.79
CA ARG A 142 -16.30 23.84 -19.21
C ARG A 142 -17.05 24.97 -19.91
N LEU A 143 -17.64 25.94 -19.20
CA LEU A 143 -18.35 27.07 -19.81
C LEU A 143 -17.41 28.09 -20.48
N GLN A 144 -16.10 28.04 -20.22
CA GLN A 144 -15.10 28.85 -20.95
C GLN A 144 -15.38 30.36 -20.94
N SER A 145 -15.87 30.87 -19.82
CA SER A 145 -16.17 32.30 -19.68
C SER A 145 -15.41 32.92 -18.52
N VAL A 146 -15.12 34.22 -18.60
CA VAL A 146 -14.46 34.99 -17.53
C VAL A 146 -15.23 34.87 -16.21
N THR A 147 -16.56 34.89 -16.27
CA THR A 147 -17.43 34.71 -15.10
C THR A 147 -17.32 33.30 -14.53
N ALA A 148 -17.29 32.26 -15.38
CA ALA A 148 -17.12 30.88 -14.94
C ALA A 148 -15.74 30.66 -14.28
N ASN A 149 -14.68 31.25 -14.83
CA ASN A 149 -13.34 31.18 -14.23
C ASN A 149 -13.33 31.87 -12.85
N ALA A 150 -13.94 33.06 -12.73
CA ALA A 150 -14.06 33.73 -11.44
C ALA A 150 -14.84 32.91 -10.40
N GLN A 151 -15.93 32.24 -10.82
CA GLN A 151 -16.67 31.31 -9.96
C GLN A 151 -15.83 30.09 -9.55
N ALA A 152 -15.07 29.50 -10.49
CA ALA A 152 -14.16 28.40 -10.20
C ALA A 152 -13.07 28.83 -9.20
N HIS A 153 -12.51 30.03 -9.33
CA HIS A 153 -11.53 30.53 -8.37
C HIS A 153 -12.12 30.72 -6.96
N ALA A 154 -13.34 31.26 -6.87
CA ALA A 154 -14.02 31.45 -5.60
C ALA A 154 -14.31 30.09 -4.92
N PHE A 155 -14.71 29.09 -5.72
CA PHE A 155 -14.91 27.73 -5.26
C PHE A 155 -13.62 27.12 -4.69
N PHE A 156 -12.51 27.19 -5.44
CA PHE A 156 -11.24 26.60 -5.02
C PHE A 156 -10.59 27.31 -3.82
N ASN A 157 -10.80 28.61 -3.67
CA ASN A 157 -10.33 29.37 -2.50
C ASN A 157 -11.24 29.22 -1.26
N GLY A 158 -12.41 28.59 -1.40
CA GLY A 158 -13.39 28.39 -0.34
C GLY A 158 -13.24 27.04 0.37
N ALA A 159 -14.38 26.38 0.61
CA ALA A 159 -14.45 25.11 1.33
C ALA A 159 -13.67 23.97 0.66
N TRP A 160 -13.47 24.02 -0.66
CA TRP A 160 -12.77 22.98 -1.41
C TRP A 160 -11.31 22.82 -0.97
N LYS A 161 -10.59 23.91 -0.69
CA LYS A 161 -9.21 23.85 -0.21
C LYS A 161 -9.11 23.10 1.12
N MET A 162 -10.05 23.34 2.03
CA MET A 162 -10.10 22.63 3.32
C MET A 162 -10.43 21.15 3.12
N GLN A 163 -11.42 20.83 2.27
CA GLN A 163 -11.78 19.44 1.94
C GLN A 163 -10.60 18.67 1.35
N SER A 164 -9.88 19.29 0.42
CA SER A 164 -8.69 18.75 -0.23
C SER A 164 -7.58 18.46 0.79
N GLN A 165 -7.30 19.40 1.70
CA GLN A 165 -6.34 19.21 2.77
C GLN A 165 -6.74 18.09 3.74
N THR A 166 -8.01 18.01 4.12
CA THR A 166 -8.53 16.92 4.97
C THR A 166 -8.39 15.57 4.28
N LEU A 167 -8.66 15.49 2.97
CA LEU A 167 -8.49 14.25 2.20
C LEU A 167 -7.03 13.79 2.14
N LEU A 168 -6.09 14.72 1.97
CA LEU A 168 -4.67 14.38 1.94
C LEU A 168 -4.15 13.92 3.32
N GLN A 169 -4.74 14.43 4.40
CA GLN A 169 -4.40 14.06 5.78
C GLN A 169 -4.90 12.67 6.18
N THR A 170 -5.92 12.13 5.50
CA THR A 170 -6.44 10.79 5.81
C THR A 170 -5.66 9.66 5.14
N ILE A 171 -4.71 9.97 4.25
CA ILE A 171 -3.77 9.02 3.61
C ILE A 171 -2.33 9.14 4.15
N GLY A 172 -2.07 10.08 5.08
CA GLY A 172 -0.73 10.44 5.57
C GLY A 172 -0.26 9.68 6.80
#